data_AF-A0A3D9S1A7-F1
#
_entry.id   AF-A0A3D9S1A7-F1
#
_cell.length_a   1.000
_cell.length_b   1.000
_cell.length_c   1.000
_cell.angle_alpha   90.00
_cell.angle_beta   90.00
_cell.angle_gamma   90.00
#
_symmetry.space_group_name_H-M   'P 1'
#
loop_
_entity.id
_entity.type
_entity.pdbx_description
1 polymer ?
#
loop_
_entity_poly.entity_id
_entity_poly.type
_entity_poly.pdbx_seq_one_letter_code
_entity_poly.pdbx_strand_id
1 'polypeptide(L)'
;MSRETSYARMLDASARVQWNVAMILEAKAVEAEKVRVWLCNHVTADAFVDEQDRFKSSLNVHEQLVEVIYGLAKLNQGMTSVLKAALRHVDDMNMGNGMEGMMGGGTFDLGEKFK
;
A
#
# COMPACT_ATOMS: atom_id res chain seq x y z
N MET A 1 16.64 -27.52 -6.06
CA MET A 1 16.93 -26.12 -5.72
C MET A 1 17.30 -26.09 -4.25
N SER A 2 18.34 -25.36 -3.85
CA SER A 2 18.66 -25.19 -2.43
C SER A 2 17.70 -24.18 -1.81
N ARG A 3 17.54 -24.23 -0.49
CA ARG A 3 16.67 -23.31 0.23
C ARG A 3 17.18 -21.87 0.11
N GLU A 4 18.50 -21.65 0.12
CA GLU A 4 19.10 -20.33 -0.08
C GLU A 4 18.79 -19.77 -1.47
N THR A 5 18.81 -20.62 -2.51
CA THR A 5 18.49 -20.18 -3.88
C THR A 5 17.03 -19.80 -4.04
N SER A 6 16.09 -20.43 -3.31
CA SER A 6 14.69 -20.02 -3.27
C SER A 6 14.48 -18.71 -2.52
N TYR A 7 15.14 -18.50 -1.37
CA TYR A 7 15.07 -17.24 -0.63
C TYR A 7 15.65 -16.06 -1.42
N ALA A 8 16.79 -16.26 -2.08
CA ALA A 8 17.40 -15.23 -2.92
C ALA A 8 16.46 -14.81 -4.07
N ARG A 9 15.75 -15.77 -4.68
CA ARG A 9 14.75 -15.47 -5.72
C ARG A 9 13.53 -14.71 -5.20
N MET A 10 13.03 -15.05 -4.02
CA MET A 10 11.93 -14.32 -3.39
C MET A 10 12.31 -12.88 -3.05
N LEU A 11 13.51 -12.67 -2.50
CA LEU A 11 14.03 -11.33 -2.20
C LEU A 11 14.22 -10.51 -3.47
N ASP A 12 14.80 -11.08 -4.53
CA ASP A 12 14.95 -10.42 -5.83
C ASP A 12 13.59 -10.02 -6.43
N ALA A 13 12.61 -10.93 -6.40
CA ALA A 13 11.26 -10.64 -6.85
C ALA A 13 10.60 -9.51 -6.05
N SER A 14 10.75 -9.52 -4.72
CA SER A 14 10.21 -8.46 -3.87
C SER A 14 10.86 -7.11 -4.14
N ALA A 15 12.18 -7.08 -4.30
CA ALA A 15 12.93 -5.87 -4.64
C ALA A 15 12.48 -5.29 -6.00
N ARG A 16 12.24 -6.15 -7.01
CA ARG A 16 11.70 -5.71 -8.31
C ARG A 16 10.30 -5.10 -8.20
N VAL A 17 9.43 -5.70 -7.39
CA VAL A 17 8.09 -5.14 -7.17
C VAL A 17 8.17 -3.80 -6.44
N GLN A 18 9.00 -3.69 -5.40
CA GLN A 18 9.23 -2.43 -4.69
C GLN A 18 9.79 -1.35 -5.62
N TRP A 19 10.71 -1.71 -6.51
CA TRP A 19 11.22 -0.81 -7.55
C TRP A 19 10.12 -0.31 -8.48
N ASN A 20 9.25 -1.20 -8.94
CA ASN A 20 8.11 -0.80 -9.78
C ASN A 20 7.15 0.13 -9.04
N VAL A 21 6.89 -0.12 -7.76
CA VAL A 21 6.09 0.77 -6.91
C VAL A 21 6.74 2.14 -6.78
N ALA A 22 8.07 2.20 -6.58
CA ALA A 22 8.81 3.47 -6.52
C ALA A 22 8.67 4.27 -7.83
N MET A 23 8.81 3.61 -8.99
CA MET A 23 8.62 4.24 -10.31
C MET A 23 7.19 4.79 -10.49
N ILE A 24 6.18 4.05 -10.04
CA ILE A 24 4.78 4.51 -10.08
C ILE A 24 4.60 5.75 -9.20
N LEU A 25 5.17 5.75 -7.98
CA LEU A 25 5.08 6.87 -7.06
C LEU A 25 5.76 8.13 -7.61
N GLU A 26 6.90 7.98 -8.28
CA GLU A 26 7.59 9.10 -8.92
C GLU A 26 6.76 9.71 -10.04
N ALA A 27 6.18 8.87 -10.93
CA ALA A 27 5.27 9.34 -11.97
C ALA A 27 4.03 10.03 -11.37
N LYS A 28 3.47 9.50 -10.28
CA LYS A 28 2.32 10.09 -9.58
C LYS A 28 2.66 11.42 -8.92
N ALA A 29 3.86 11.60 -8.38
CA ALA A 29 4.32 12.88 -7.85
C ALA A 29 4.35 13.96 -8.94
N VAL A 30 4.83 13.61 -10.15
CA VAL A 30 4.83 14.52 -11.31
C VAL A 30 3.40 14.88 -11.75
N GLU A 31 2.49 13.92 -11.78
CA GLU A 31 1.08 14.19 -12.08
C GLU A 31 0.42 15.07 -11.02
N ALA A 32 0.67 14.82 -9.73
CA ALA A 32 0.14 15.61 -8.63
C ALA A 32 0.62 17.07 -8.72
N GLU A 33 1.89 17.30 -9.07
CA GLU A 33 2.40 18.66 -9.26
C GLU A 33 1.74 19.37 -10.45
N LYS A 34 1.46 18.66 -11.55
CA LYS A 34 0.70 19.22 -12.68
C LYS A 34 -0.72 19.61 -12.27
N VAL A 35 -1.41 18.75 -11.51
CA VAL A 35 -2.76 19.04 -11.00
C VAL A 35 -2.72 20.25 -10.05
N ARG A 36 -1.72 20.33 -9.17
CA ARG A 36 -1.54 21.49 -8.28
C ARG A 36 -1.34 22.78 -9.07
N VAL A 37 -0.46 22.78 -10.07
CA VAL A 37 -0.22 23.93 -10.95
C VAL A 37 -1.50 24.32 -11.70
N TRP A 38 -2.24 23.36 -12.23
CA TRP A 38 -3.52 23.62 -12.88
C TRP A 38 -4.52 24.27 -11.91
N LEU A 39 -4.67 23.69 -10.71
CA LEU A 39 -5.58 24.17 -9.67
C LEU A 39 -5.27 25.62 -9.28
N CYS A 40 -4.00 25.92 -8.98
CA CYS A 40 -3.58 27.27 -8.59
C CYS A 40 -3.84 28.33 -9.67
N ASN A 41 -3.82 27.94 -10.95
CA ASN A 41 -3.97 28.87 -12.06
C ASN A 41 -5.40 28.94 -12.63
N HIS A 42 -6.24 27.94 -12.35
CA HIS A 42 -7.58 27.83 -12.94
C HIS A 42 -8.72 27.75 -11.91
N VAL A 43 -8.41 27.52 -10.63
CA VAL A 43 -9.40 27.61 -9.54
C VAL A 43 -9.33 29.00 -8.89
N THR A 44 -9.63 30.02 -9.67
CA THR A 44 -9.67 31.43 -9.25
C THR A 44 -11.12 31.86 -8.97
N ALA A 45 -11.33 32.95 -8.21
CA ALA A 45 -12.68 33.42 -7.86
C ALA A 45 -13.53 33.78 -9.09
N ASP A 46 -12.85 34.29 -10.10
CA ASP A 46 -13.30 34.72 -11.42
C ASP A 46 -13.64 33.54 -12.37
N ALA A 47 -13.15 32.32 -12.08
CA ALA A 47 -13.47 31.13 -12.84
C ALA A 47 -14.82 30.48 -12.45
N PHE A 48 -15.45 30.94 -11.36
CA PHE A 48 -16.71 30.38 -10.85
C PHE A 48 -17.75 31.48 -10.64
N VAL A 49 -19.00 31.17 -10.96
CA VAL A 49 -20.15 32.07 -10.74
C VAL A 49 -20.59 32.07 -9.28
N ASP A 50 -20.39 30.95 -8.57
CA ASP A 50 -20.73 30.76 -7.17
C ASP A 50 -19.52 30.23 -6.38
N GLU A 51 -19.28 30.79 -5.18
CA GLU A 51 -18.21 30.34 -4.30
C GLU A 51 -18.44 28.90 -3.82
N GLN A 52 -19.71 28.48 -3.70
CA GLN A 52 -20.04 27.12 -3.28
C GLN A 52 -19.55 26.08 -4.29
N ASP A 53 -19.59 26.40 -5.59
CA ASP A 53 -19.12 25.50 -6.64
C ASP A 53 -17.60 25.44 -6.70
N ARG A 54 -16.90 26.57 -6.48
CA ARG A 54 -15.44 26.58 -6.29
C ARG A 54 -15.02 25.66 -5.14
N PHE A 55 -15.73 25.71 -4.02
CA PHE A 55 -15.46 24.86 -2.87
C PHE A 55 -15.68 23.37 -3.15
N LYS A 56 -16.81 23.01 -3.79
CA LYS A 56 -17.10 21.62 -4.19
C LYS A 56 -16.05 21.08 -5.17
N SER A 57 -15.64 21.85 -6.15
CA SER A 57 -14.60 21.44 -7.11
C SER A 57 -13.26 21.17 -6.41
N SER A 58 -12.87 22.01 -5.45
CA SER A 58 -11.65 21.78 -4.65
C SER A 58 -11.74 20.49 -3.82
N LEU A 59 -12.90 20.23 -3.19
CA LEU A 59 -13.13 19.00 -2.42
C LEU A 59 -13.02 17.74 -3.27
N ASN A 60 -13.62 17.71 -4.47
CA ASN A 60 -13.55 16.56 -5.38
C ASN A 60 -12.09 16.20 -5.76
N VAL A 61 -11.26 17.21 -6.02
CA VAL A 61 -9.84 16.98 -6.34
C VAL A 61 -9.11 16.39 -5.15
N HIS A 62 -9.35 16.92 -3.95
CA HIS A 62 -8.76 16.39 -2.72
C HIS A 62 -9.20 14.95 -2.42
N GLU A 63 -10.47 14.61 -2.64
CA GLU A 63 -10.99 13.26 -2.44
C GLU A 63 -10.28 12.23 -3.32
N GLN A 64 -10.09 12.54 -4.60
CA GLN A 64 -9.36 11.67 -5.53
C GLN A 64 -7.90 11.47 -5.11
N LEU A 65 -7.22 12.53 -4.62
CA LEU A 65 -5.85 12.42 -4.11
C LEU A 65 -5.78 11.51 -2.87
N VAL A 66 -6.72 11.65 -1.94
CA VAL A 66 -6.80 10.82 -0.73
C VAL A 66 -7.04 9.34 -1.10
N GLU A 67 -7.93 9.06 -2.05
CA GLU A 67 -8.21 7.70 -2.52
C GLU A 67 -6.96 7.03 -3.10
N VAL A 68 -6.20 7.74 -3.94
CA VAL A 68 -4.96 7.23 -4.54
C VAL A 68 -3.92 6.90 -3.46
N ILE A 69 -3.72 7.81 -2.49
CA ILE A 69 -2.79 7.58 -1.37
C ILE A 69 -3.22 6.36 -0.55
N TYR A 70 -4.51 6.22 -0.28
CA TYR A 70 -5.05 5.10 0.48
C TYR A 70 -4.89 3.76 -0.26
N GLY A 71 -5.11 3.75 -1.58
CA GLY A 71 -4.89 2.57 -2.42
C GLY A 71 -3.43 2.12 -2.42
N LEU A 72 -2.48 3.06 -2.52
CA LEU A 72 -1.05 2.79 -2.44
C LEU A 72 -0.63 2.25 -1.07
N ALA A 73 -1.17 2.81 0.01
CA ALA A 73 -0.91 2.33 1.37
C ALA A 73 -1.38 0.87 1.55
N LYS A 74 -2.60 0.54 1.05
CA LYS A 74 -3.11 -0.83 1.06
C LYS A 74 -2.25 -1.79 0.24
N LEU A 75 -1.76 -1.38 -0.91
CA LEU A 75 -0.88 -2.20 -1.74
C LEU A 75 0.42 -2.53 -1.00
N ASN A 76 1.06 -1.53 -0.38
CA ASN A 76 2.28 -1.73 0.41
C ASN A 76 2.05 -2.66 1.61
N GLN A 77 0.90 -2.52 2.29
CA GLN A 77 0.52 -3.41 3.39
C GLN A 77 0.28 -4.84 2.90
N GLY A 78 -0.39 -5.00 1.75
CA GLY A 78 -0.61 -6.31 1.10
C GLY A 78 0.70 -7.00 0.73
N MET A 79 1.62 -6.28 0.10
CA MET A 79 2.97 -6.80 -0.20
C MET A 79 3.71 -7.24 1.06
N THR A 80 3.65 -6.44 2.13
CA THR A 80 4.28 -6.79 3.41
C THR A 80 3.68 -8.07 4.00
N SER A 81 2.35 -8.21 3.91
CA SER A 81 1.64 -9.41 4.38
C SER A 81 2.04 -10.66 3.58
N VAL A 82 2.06 -10.55 2.24
CA VAL A 82 2.48 -11.65 1.35
C VAL A 82 3.93 -12.06 1.62
N LEU A 83 4.82 -11.09 1.84
CA LEU A 83 6.22 -11.38 2.15
C LEU A 83 6.36 -12.10 3.50
N LYS A 84 5.64 -11.65 4.54
CA LYS A 84 5.61 -12.30 5.85
C LYS A 84 5.06 -13.73 5.76
N ALA A 85 3.97 -13.92 5.00
CA ALA A 85 3.37 -15.23 4.80
C ALA A 85 4.32 -16.17 4.06
N ALA A 86 4.95 -15.70 2.98
CA ALA A 86 5.91 -16.49 2.22
C ALA A 86 7.15 -16.84 3.05
N LEU A 87 7.64 -15.95 3.92
CA LEU A 87 8.72 -16.25 4.87
C LEU A 87 8.30 -17.29 5.90
N ARG A 88 7.11 -17.13 6.53
CA ARG A 88 6.55 -18.07 7.52
C ARG A 88 6.27 -19.46 6.93
N HIS A 89 5.75 -19.54 5.71
CA HIS A 89 5.45 -20.82 5.06
C HIS A 89 6.72 -21.64 4.77
N VAL A 90 7.87 -20.97 4.59
CA VAL A 90 9.16 -21.64 4.42
C VAL A 90 9.76 -22.08 5.75
N ASP A 91 9.46 -21.38 6.85
CA ASP A 91 9.80 -21.83 8.21
C ASP A 91 8.98 -23.08 8.61
N ASP A 92 7.68 -23.13 8.27
CA ASP A 92 6.84 -24.31 8.51
C ASP A 92 7.25 -25.52 7.65
N MET A 93 7.73 -25.31 6.41
CA MET A 93 8.30 -26.40 5.60
C MET A 93 9.66 -26.90 6.09
N ASN A 94 10.26 -26.25 7.08
CA ASN A 94 11.46 -26.71 7.78
C ASN A 94 11.14 -27.55 9.04
N MET A 95 9.87 -27.60 9.47
CA MET A 95 9.39 -28.41 10.59
C MET A 95 8.85 -29.76 10.12
N GLY A 96 9.63 -30.45 9.31
CA GLY A 96 9.48 -31.88 9.07
C GLY A 96 10.45 -32.67 9.95
N ASN A 97 10.29 -32.65 11.29
CA ASN A 97 10.47 -33.82 12.16
C ASN A 97 10.26 -33.46 13.66
N GLY A 98 9.09 -33.82 14.22
CA GLY A 98 8.93 -34.09 15.65
C GLY A 98 8.40 -32.95 16.53
N MET A 99 7.18 -33.15 17.02
CA MET A 99 6.78 -32.74 18.38
C MET A 99 6.65 -31.23 18.68
N GLU A 100 5.85 -30.48 17.91
CA GLU A 100 5.48 -29.12 18.33
C GLU A 100 4.00 -28.80 18.09
N GLY A 101 3.13 -29.77 18.42
CA GLY A 101 1.69 -29.58 18.50
C GLY A 101 1.20 -28.94 19.80
N MET A 102 2.03 -28.21 20.56
CA MET A 102 1.66 -27.82 21.93
C MET A 102 2.16 -26.46 22.44
N MET A 103 2.60 -25.54 21.59
CA MET A 103 2.93 -24.16 22.00
C MET A 103 2.74 -23.22 20.81
N GLY A 104 1.69 -22.38 20.80
CA GLY A 104 1.59 -21.36 19.74
C GLY A 104 0.19 -20.89 19.34
N GLY A 105 -0.86 -21.29 20.07
CA GLY A 105 -2.19 -20.70 19.99
C GLY A 105 -2.18 -19.26 20.51
N GLY A 106 -1.60 -18.34 19.74
CA GLY A 106 -1.61 -16.89 19.98
C GLY A 106 -2.43 -16.21 18.90
N THR A 107 -3.74 -16.49 18.87
CA THR A 107 -4.71 -15.64 18.17
C THR A 107 -4.61 -14.24 18.78
N PHE A 108 -4.07 -13.29 18.01
CA PHE A 108 -4.32 -11.87 18.25
C PHE A 108 -5.81 -11.62 17.98
N ASP A 109 -6.64 -11.86 19.00
CA ASP A 109 -8.03 -11.43 19.05
C ASP A 109 -8.07 -9.96 19.48
N LEU A 110 -7.73 -9.07 18.54
CA LEU A 110 -8.03 -7.64 18.64
C LEU A 110 -9.50 -7.45 18.23
N GLY A 111 -10.41 -7.88 19.09
CA GLY A 111 -11.81 -8.04 18.69
C GLY A 111 -12.83 -8.13 19.82
N GLU A 112 -12.51 -7.72 21.06
CA GLU A 112 -13.56 -7.59 22.07
C GLU A 112 -14.28 -6.24 21.93
N LYS A 113 -15.57 -6.38 21.66
CA LYS A 113 -16.48 -5.40 21.09
C LYS A 113 -16.91 -4.38 22.14
N PHE A 114 -17.05 -3.13 21.69
CA PHE A 114 -18.00 -2.20 22.29
C PHE A 114 -19.42 -2.80 22.19
N LYS A 115 -20.01 -3.14 23.33
CA LYS A 115 -21.43 -2.92 23.64
C LYS A 115 -21.68 -3.02 25.13
#